data_AF-A0A5I1L1S1-F1
#
_entry.id   AF-A0A5I1L1S1-F1
#
_cell.length_a   1.000
_cell.length_b   1.000
_cell.length_c   1.000
_cell.angle_alpha   90.00
_cell.angle_beta   90.00
_cell.angle_gamma   90.00
#
_symmetry.space_group_name_H-M   'P 1'
#
loop_
_entity.id
_entity.type
_entity.pdbx_description
1 polymer ?
#
loop_
_entity_poly.entity_id
_entity_poly.type
_entity_poly.pdbx_seq_one_letter_code
_entity_poly.pdbx_strand_id
1 'polypeptide(L)'
;MNISDVAKKTGLTSKAIRFYEEKGLVTPPLRSENGYRTYTQKHLNELTLLRQARQVGFNLEECGELVNLFNDPRRHSADVKKRTLEKVAEIERHISELQSMRDQLLALAESCPGDDSADCPIIDNLSGCCHHKAQKPR
;
A
#
# COMPACT_ATOMS: atom_id res chain seq x y z
N MET A 1 25.41 -14.32 -6.21
CA MET A 1 24.40 -14.83 -5.25
C MET A 1 23.25 -15.45 -6.02
N ASN A 2 22.68 -16.55 -5.54
CA ASN A 2 21.47 -17.12 -6.17
C ASN A 2 20.20 -16.40 -5.64
N ILE A 3 19.03 -16.70 -6.20
CA ILE A 3 17.77 -16.06 -5.81
C ILE A 3 17.39 -16.36 -4.35
N SER A 4 17.70 -17.55 -3.85
CA SER A 4 17.40 -17.96 -2.47
C SER A 4 18.23 -17.18 -1.46
N ASP A 5 19.50 -16.89 -1.78
CA ASP A 5 20.36 -16.04 -0.95
C ASP A 5 19.80 -14.62 -0.88
N VAL A 6 19.37 -14.06 -2.01
CA VAL A 6 18.78 -12.72 -2.08
C VAL A 6 17.46 -12.66 -1.32
N ALA A 7 16.61 -13.68 -1.47
CA ALA A 7 15.35 -13.79 -0.73
C ALA A 7 15.58 -13.74 0.79
N LYS A 8 16.55 -14.52 1.30
CA LYS A 8 16.91 -14.51 2.72
C LYS A 8 17.44 -13.15 3.19
N LYS A 9 18.29 -12.50 2.40
CA LYS A 9 18.90 -11.21 2.78
C LYS A 9 17.95 -10.03 2.70
N THR A 10 17.03 -10.03 1.75
CA THR A 10 16.07 -8.93 1.54
C THR A 10 14.76 -9.17 2.28
N GLY A 11 14.47 -10.39 2.71
CA GLY A 11 13.17 -10.78 3.28
C GLY A 11 12.05 -10.83 2.25
N LEU A 12 12.37 -10.80 0.95
CA LEU A 12 11.42 -11.00 -0.14
C LEU A 12 11.30 -12.48 -0.48
N THR A 13 10.16 -12.89 -1.03
CA THR A 13 10.04 -14.24 -1.60
C THR A 13 10.70 -14.31 -2.97
N SER A 14 11.19 -15.49 -3.36
CA SER A 14 11.72 -15.70 -4.73
C SER A 14 10.69 -15.39 -5.82
N LYS A 15 9.39 -15.56 -5.53
CA LYS A 15 8.30 -15.17 -6.45
C LYS A 15 8.22 -13.65 -6.60
N ALA A 16 8.30 -12.90 -5.49
CA ALA A 16 8.30 -11.44 -5.52
C ALA A 16 9.51 -10.88 -6.28
N ILE A 17 10.71 -11.44 -6.07
CA ILE A 17 11.92 -11.02 -6.79
C ILE A 17 11.75 -11.19 -8.30
N ARG A 18 11.26 -12.35 -8.76
CA ARG A 18 10.98 -12.59 -10.19
C ARG A 18 9.91 -11.64 -10.73
N PHE A 19 8.88 -11.37 -9.93
CA PHE A 19 7.81 -10.45 -10.30
C PHE A 19 8.34 -9.02 -10.49
N TYR A 20 9.23 -8.53 -9.61
CA TYR A 20 9.83 -7.21 -9.76
C TYR A 20 10.79 -7.13 -10.96
N GLU A 21 11.53 -8.20 -11.24
CA GLU A 21 12.32 -8.33 -12.47
C GLU A 21 11.41 -8.27 -13.72
N GLU A 22 10.33 -9.05 -13.75
CA GLU A 22 9.38 -9.11 -14.87
C GLU A 22 8.68 -7.76 -15.11
N LYS A 23 8.38 -7.03 -14.03
CA LYS A 23 7.82 -5.67 -14.10
C LYS A 23 8.86 -4.59 -14.41
N GLY A 24 10.13 -4.94 -14.57
CA GLY A 24 11.19 -3.99 -14.89
C GLY A 24 11.51 -3.00 -13.77
N LEU A 25 11.14 -3.33 -12.52
CA LEU A 25 11.34 -2.45 -11.36
C LEU A 25 12.76 -2.51 -10.79
N VAL A 26 13.54 -3.51 -11.18
CA VAL A 26 14.94 -3.71 -10.78
C VAL A 26 15.78 -4.08 -11.99
N THR A 27 17.08 -3.84 -11.92
CA THR A 27 18.01 -4.25 -12.96
C THR A 27 17.92 -5.77 -13.15
N PRO A 28 17.77 -6.29 -14.38
CA PRO A 28 17.71 -7.73 -14.60
C PRO A 28 19.07 -8.38 -14.28
N PRO A 29 19.10 -9.46 -13.47
CA PRO A 29 20.35 -10.14 -13.14
C PRO A 29 20.93 -10.86 -14.36
N LEU A 30 22.26 -10.93 -14.42
CA LEU A 30 22.95 -11.75 -15.42
C LEU A 30 22.63 -13.22 -15.20
N ARG A 31 22.72 -14.00 -16.28
CA ARG A 31 22.68 -15.46 -16.20
C ARG A 31 24.10 -16.03 -16.24
N SER A 32 24.38 -16.99 -15.38
CA SER A 32 25.61 -17.78 -15.43
C SER A 32 25.55 -18.79 -16.58
N GLU A 33 26.68 -19.40 -16.93
CA GLU A 33 26.79 -20.37 -18.04
C GLU A 33 25.82 -21.55 -17.93
N ASN A 34 25.49 -21.95 -16.70
CA ASN A 34 24.51 -22.99 -16.40
C ASN A 34 23.03 -22.50 -16.45
N GLY A 35 22.78 -21.27 -16.92
CA GLY A 35 21.44 -20.69 -17.10
C GLY A 35 20.80 -20.09 -15.84
N TYR A 36 21.43 -20.19 -14.67
CA TYR A 36 20.89 -19.65 -13.42
C TYR A 36 21.08 -18.13 -13.29
N ARG A 37 20.14 -17.46 -12.61
CA ARG A 37 20.27 -16.02 -12.31
C ARG A 37 21.33 -15.78 -11.25
N THR A 38 22.22 -14.84 -11.55
CA THR A 38 23.28 -14.40 -10.65
C THR A 38 23.04 -12.94 -10.23
N TYR A 39 22.80 -12.77 -8.94
CA TYR A 39 22.57 -11.47 -8.32
C TYR A 39 23.86 -10.92 -7.71
N THR A 40 24.05 -9.62 -7.88
CA THR A 40 25.16 -8.82 -7.33
C THR A 40 24.70 -8.01 -6.12
N GLN A 41 25.63 -7.33 -5.44
CA GLN A 41 25.28 -6.44 -4.33
C GLN A 41 24.37 -5.29 -4.77
N LYS A 42 24.52 -4.80 -6.01
CA LYS A 42 23.63 -3.76 -6.58
C LYS A 42 22.17 -4.21 -6.56
N HIS A 43 21.90 -5.42 -7.05
CA HIS A 43 20.54 -6.00 -7.04
C HIS A 43 19.97 -6.11 -5.64
N LEU A 44 20.80 -6.48 -4.66
CA LEU A 44 20.38 -6.57 -3.26
C LEU A 44 19.95 -5.20 -2.73
N ASN A 45 20.71 -4.14 -3.04
CA ASN A 45 20.38 -2.78 -2.63
C ASN A 45 19.09 -2.29 -3.28
N GLU A 46 18.91 -2.51 -4.59
CA GLU A 46 17.67 -2.16 -5.32
C GLU A 46 16.44 -2.87 -4.73
N LEU A 47 16.53 -4.18 -4.49
CA LEU A 47 15.45 -4.98 -3.90
C LEU A 47 15.14 -4.58 -2.45
N THR A 48 16.18 -4.21 -1.68
CA THR A 48 16.00 -3.71 -0.32
C THR A 48 15.29 -2.37 -0.33
N LEU A 49 15.71 -1.44 -1.18
CA LEU A 49 15.04 -0.15 -1.37
C LEU A 49 13.58 -0.33 -1.76
N LEU A 50 13.30 -1.17 -2.76
CA LEU A 50 11.94 -1.46 -3.22
C LEU A 50 11.08 -2.02 -2.09
N ARG A 51 11.59 -2.97 -1.30
CA ARG A 51 10.87 -3.51 -0.15
C ARG A 51 10.54 -2.42 0.88
N GLN A 52 11.51 -1.59 1.25
CA GLN A 52 11.31 -0.53 2.24
C GLN A 52 10.32 0.52 1.73
N ALA A 53 10.43 0.92 0.46
CA ALA A 53 9.50 1.85 -0.18
C ALA A 53 8.06 1.29 -0.15
N ARG A 54 7.87 0.01 -0.46
CA ARG A 54 6.55 -0.65 -0.35
C ARG A 54 6.00 -0.66 1.07
N GLN A 55 6.86 -0.80 2.09
CA GLN A 55 6.45 -0.82 3.50
C GLN A 55 5.96 0.55 4.00
N VAL A 56 6.48 1.65 3.44
CA VAL A 56 6.08 3.01 3.83
C VAL A 56 4.97 3.60 2.95
N GLY A 57 4.36 2.78 2.08
CA GLY A 57 3.16 3.19 1.32
C GLY A 57 3.42 3.63 -0.12
N PHE A 58 4.63 3.53 -0.65
CA PHE A 58 4.84 3.72 -2.08
C PHE A 58 4.20 2.56 -2.87
N ASN A 59 3.56 2.89 -3.98
CA ASN A 59 3.04 1.94 -4.94
C ASN A 59 4.18 1.38 -5.81
N LEU A 60 3.88 0.40 -6.69
CA LEU A 60 4.93 -0.25 -7.50
C LEU A 60 5.59 0.69 -8.51
N GLU A 61 4.84 1.61 -9.08
CA GLU A 61 5.34 2.58 -10.06
C GLU A 61 6.32 3.55 -9.39
N GLU A 62 5.91 4.14 -8.27
CA GLU A 62 6.74 5.04 -7.46
C GLU A 62 8.01 4.33 -6.95
N CYS A 63 7.90 3.06 -6.56
CA CYS A 63 9.05 2.27 -6.18
C CYS A 63 10.05 2.12 -7.34
N GLY A 64 9.57 1.89 -8.56
CA GLY A 64 10.41 1.83 -9.75
C GLY A 64 11.11 3.16 -10.02
N GLU A 65 10.41 4.28 -9.87
CA GLU A 65 11.01 5.61 -10.00
C GLU A 65 12.09 5.88 -8.94
N LEU A 66 11.87 5.46 -7.69
CA LEU A 66 12.88 5.54 -6.63
C LEU A 66 14.10 4.66 -6.94
N VAL A 67 13.92 3.48 -7.51
CA VAL A 67 15.03 2.61 -7.95
C VAL A 67 15.79 3.25 -9.11
N ASN A 68 15.09 3.88 -10.06
CA ASN A 68 15.72 4.62 -11.15
C ASN A 68 16.55 5.80 -10.63
N LEU A 69 15.99 6.58 -9.70
CA LEU A 69 16.73 7.65 -9.04
C LEU A 69 17.93 7.09 -8.29
N PHE A 70 17.78 6.01 -7.52
CA PHE A 70 18.89 5.36 -6.81
C PHE A 70 20.04 4.95 -7.74
N ASN A 71 19.71 4.50 -8.95
CA ASN A 71 20.68 4.11 -9.97
C ASN A 71 21.31 5.27 -10.74
N ASP A 72 20.74 6.47 -10.67
CA ASP A 72 21.30 7.65 -11.33
C ASP A 72 22.38 8.33 -10.45
N PRO A 73 23.65 8.33 -10.88
CA PRO A 73 24.73 9.02 -10.16
C PRO A 73 24.57 10.55 -10.17
N ARG A 74 23.78 11.10 -11.10
CA ARG A 74 23.52 12.55 -11.22
C ARG A 74 22.22 12.99 -10.55
N ARG A 75 21.51 12.09 -9.86
CA ARG A 75 20.26 12.41 -9.17
C ARG A 75 20.44 13.59 -8.22
N HIS A 76 19.40 14.39 -8.08
CA HIS A 76 19.34 15.42 -7.05
C HIS A 76 18.55 14.90 -5.85
N SER A 77 19.07 15.12 -4.65
CA SER A 77 18.36 14.77 -3.41
C SER A 77 17.02 15.52 -3.28
N ALA A 78 16.88 16.66 -3.95
CA ALA A 78 15.65 17.43 -4.05
C ALA A 78 14.49 16.62 -4.67
N ASP A 79 14.76 15.83 -5.72
CA ASP A 79 13.71 15.03 -6.40
C ASP A 79 13.18 13.92 -5.49
N VAL A 80 14.09 13.26 -4.76
CA VAL A 80 13.73 12.23 -3.77
C VAL A 80 12.91 12.86 -2.64
N LYS A 81 13.32 14.03 -2.13
CA LYS A 81 12.59 14.76 -1.09
C LYS A 81 11.19 15.15 -1.56
N LYS A 82 11.06 15.66 -2.78
CA LYS A 82 9.78 16.05 -3.38
C LYS A 82 8.80 14.87 -3.40
N ARG A 83 9.23 13.72 -3.96
CA ARG A 83 8.42 12.49 -4.02
C ARG A 83 8.02 11.98 -2.63
N THR A 84 8.93 12.10 -1.67
CA THR A 84 8.64 11.71 -0.28
C THR A 84 7.56 12.61 0.33
N LEU A 85 7.63 13.92 0.12
CA LEU A 85 6.61 14.86 0.62
C LEU A 85 5.26 14.69 -0.09
N GLU A 86 5.26 14.37 -1.39
CA GLU A 86 4.04 14.02 -2.12
C GLU A 86 3.35 12.80 -1.52
N LYS A 87 4.12 11.76 -1.16
CA LYS A 87 3.60 10.57 -0.47
C LYS A 87 3.06 10.91 0.93
N VAL A 88 3.74 11.78 1.67
CA VAL A 88 3.23 12.26 2.98
C VAL A 88 1.89 12.95 2.81
N ALA A 89 1.76 13.87 1.85
CA ALA A 89 0.51 14.58 1.60
C ALA A 89 -0.64 13.65 1.15
N GLU A 90 -0.34 12.59 0.38
CA GLU A 90 -1.31 11.55 0.05
C GLU A 90 -1.79 10.78 1.28
N ILE A 91 -0.85 10.36 2.15
CA ILE A 91 -1.17 9.66 3.39
C ILE A 91 -2.01 10.54 4.32
N GLU A 92 -1.66 11.81 4.49
CA GLU A 92 -2.42 12.77 5.31
C GLU A 92 -3.86 12.93 4.81
N ARG A 93 -4.06 13.00 3.49
CA ARG A 93 -5.40 13.05 2.89
C ARG A 93 -6.18 11.78 3.20
N HIS A 94 -5.56 10.62 3.03
CA HIS A 94 -6.21 9.34 3.31
C HIS A 94 -6.56 9.18 4.79
N ILE A 95 -5.70 9.66 5.69
CA ILE A 95 -5.99 9.70 7.13
C ILE A 95 -7.22 10.57 7.39
N SER A 96 -7.31 11.76 6.79
CA SER A 96 -8.46 12.64 6.95
C SER A 96 -9.76 12.00 6.45
N GLU A 97 -9.72 11.32 5.30
CA GLU A 97 -10.86 10.58 4.75
C GLU A 97 -11.30 9.45 5.69
N LEU A 98 -10.36 8.63 6.17
CA LEU A 98 -10.63 7.54 7.11
C LEU A 98 -11.16 8.03 8.45
N GLN A 99 -10.66 9.17 8.95
CA GLN A 99 -11.18 9.79 10.16
C GLN A 99 -12.63 10.25 9.97
N SER A 100 -12.95 10.89 8.85
CA SER A 100 -14.34 11.28 8.54
C SER A 100 -15.26 10.07 8.45
N MET A 101 -14.83 8.98 7.81
CA MET A 101 -15.63 7.75 7.72
C MET A 101 -15.84 7.11 9.09
N ARG A 102 -14.79 7.05 9.91
CA ARG A 102 -14.88 6.56 11.30
C ARG A 102 -15.88 7.37 12.11
N ASP A 103 -15.81 8.69 12.03
CA ASP A 103 -16.67 9.58 12.83
C ASP A 103 -18.14 9.44 12.41
N GLN A 104 -18.42 9.24 11.11
CA GLN A 104 -19.76 8.89 10.62
C GLN A 104 -20.25 7.54 11.16
N LEU A 105 -19.40 6.51 11.14
CA LEU A 105 -19.75 5.19 11.68
C LEU A 105 -20.02 5.22 13.19
N LEU A 106 -19.25 6.02 13.94
CA LEU A 106 -19.48 6.21 15.37
C LEU A 106 -20.82 6.91 15.64
N ALA A 107 -21.14 7.98 14.91
CA ALA A 107 -22.42 8.65 15.04
C ALA A 107 -23.62 7.73 14.72
N LEU A 108 -23.48 6.88 13.69
CA LEU A 108 -24.49 5.87 13.37
C LEU A 108 -24.63 4.85 14.52
N ALA A 109 -23.53 4.35 15.05
CA ALA A 109 -23.53 3.41 16.17
C ALA A 109 -24.16 4.01 17.44
N GLU A 110 -23.87 5.26 17.77
CA GLU A 110 -24.46 5.97 18.92
C GLU A 110 -25.98 6.13 18.80
N SER A 111 -26.50 6.24 17.57
CA SER A 111 -27.95 6.32 17.33
C SER A 111 -28.68 4.99 17.48
N CYS A 112 -27.95 3.86 17.55
CA CYS A 112 -28.52 2.53 17.63
C CYS A 112 -28.60 2.06 19.09
N PRO A 113 -29.77 1.56 19.56
CA PRO A 113 -29.90 1.02 20.92
C PRO A 113 -29.06 -0.25 21.11
N GLY A 114 -28.78 -0.99 20.04
CA GLY A 114 -27.96 -2.21 20.09
C GLY A 114 -28.60 -3.35 20.88
N ASP A 115 -29.92 -3.43 20.87
CA ASP A 115 -30.71 -4.47 21.55
C ASP A 115 -31.27 -5.51 20.57
N ASP A 116 -32.10 -6.43 21.06
CA ASP A 116 -32.72 -7.49 20.24
C ASP A 116 -33.91 -7.00 19.38
N SER A 117 -34.15 -5.68 19.31
CA SER A 117 -35.24 -5.11 18.51
C SER A 117 -34.89 -5.09 17.01
N ALA A 118 -35.92 -5.02 16.18
CA ALA A 118 -35.76 -4.89 14.72
C ALA A 118 -35.57 -3.43 14.26
N ASP A 119 -35.78 -2.46 15.15
CA ASP A 119 -35.70 -1.04 14.84
C ASP A 119 -34.23 -0.60 14.86
N CYS A 120 -33.66 -0.34 13.68
CA CYS A 120 -32.24 -0.07 13.52
C CYS A 120 -31.98 1.27 12.82
N PRO A 121 -31.75 2.35 13.59
CA PRO A 121 -31.47 3.69 13.05
C PRO A 121 -30.25 3.76 12.12
N ILE A 122 -29.32 2.80 12.22
CA ILE A 122 -28.17 2.68 11.32
C ILE A 122 -28.64 2.34 9.90
N ILE A 123 -29.49 1.32 9.76
CA ILE A 123 -30.01 0.89 8.46
C ILE A 123 -30.90 1.98 7.87
N ASP A 124 -31.71 2.63 8.70
CA ASP A 124 -32.58 3.72 8.26
C ASP A 124 -31.78 4.91 7.72
N ASN A 125 -30.70 5.31 8.42
CA ASN A 125 -29.81 6.38 7.96
C ASN A 125 -29.06 6.00 6.68
N LEU A 126 -28.50 4.80 6.61
CA LEU A 126 -27.70 4.36 5.46
C LEU A 126 -28.55 4.12 4.20
N SER A 127 -29.77 3.62 4.35
CA SER A 127 -30.68 3.38 3.24
C SER A 127 -31.37 4.66 2.74
N GLY A 128 -31.24 5.77 3.49
CA GLY A 128 -32.01 6.99 3.24
C GLY A 128 -33.52 6.77 3.30
N CYS A 129 -33.96 5.62 3.81
CA CYS A 129 -35.35 5.20 3.85
C CYS A 129 -35.84 5.28 5.28
N CYS A 130 -36.72 6.25 5.53
CA CYS A 130 -37.85 6.07 6.44
C CYS A 130 -38.97 7.05 6.09
N HIS A 131 -39.81 6.66 5.13
CA HIS A 131 -41.25 6.80 5.31
C HIS A 131 -41.75 5.55 6.03
N HIS A 132 -41.58 5.46 7.35
CA HIS A 132 -42.44 4.63 8.18
C HIS A 132 -43.21 5.53 9.13
N LYS A 133 -44.35 5.97 8.60
CA LYS A 133 -45.45 6.52 9.41
C LYS A 133 -45.83 5.48 10.45
N ALA A 134 -45.87 5.94 11.70
CA ALA A 134 -46.67 5.45 12.81
C ALA A 134 -47.75 4.41 12.44
N GLN A 135 -47.70 3.26 13.09
CA GLN A 135 -48.91 2.50 13.42
C GLN A 135 -48.88 2.11 14.90
N LYS A 136 -49.58 2.94 15.68
CA LYS A 136 -50.19 2.54 16.95
C LYS A 136 -51.31 1.54 16.62
N PRO A 137 -51.48 0.45 17.38
CA PRO A 137 -52.82 0.15 17.83
C PRO A 137 -52.91 -0.31 19.30
N ARG A 138 -53.84 0.36 19.99
CA ARG A 138 -54.59 0.06 21.23
C ARG A 138 -53.83 -0.27 22.52
#